data_AF-A0A501XEW0-F1
#
_entry.id   AF-A0A501XEW0-F1
#
_cell.length_a   1.000
_cell.length_b   1.000
_cell.length_c   1.000
_cell.angle_alpha   90.00
_cell.angle_beta   90.00
_cell.angle_gamma   90.00
#
_symmetry.space_group_name_H-M   'P 1'
#
loop_
_entity.id
_entity.type
_entity.pdbx_description
1 polymer ?
#
loop_
_entity_poly.entity_id
_entity_poly.type
_entity_poly.pdbx_seq_one_letter_code
_entity_poly.pdbx_strand_id
1 'polypeptide(L)'
;MDQRTITLQDGERRDVWRINHLRRASQHYGRTWLIVFDDAAEAVSRCRMSAPTARVLQWAIGHLDARQYRFVSAQAVGELLEIDRTAISRALVELERRGIIQRNAREARLSIWLCWRGTARAYRDERKLRGPEIAKAADWHAANRRDGVSTDVLKPWHWGAK
;
A
#
# COMPACT_ATOMS: atom_id res chain seq x y z
N MET A 1 36.20 2.62 4.45
CA MET A 1 35.00 1.90 3.94
C MET A 1 35.10 1.87 2.43
N ASP A 2 35.22 0.68 1.84
CA ASP A 2 35.41 0.48 0.40
C ASP A 2 34.09 0.76 -0.34
N GLN A 3 33.96 1.93 -0.97
CA GLN A 3 32.82 2.25 -1.84
C GLN A 3 33.05 1.62 -3.20
N ARG A 4 32.44 0.44 -3.43
CA ARG A 4 32.41 -0.18 -4.76
C ARG A 4 31.22 0.37 -5.54
N THR A 5 31.44 0.76 -6.78
CA THR A 5 30.40 1.18 -7.74
C THR A 5 30.19 0.07 -8.76
N ILE A 6 28.94 -0.19 -9.15
CA ILE A 6 28.62 -1.10 -10.26
C ILE A 6 28.04 -0.29 -11.41
N THR A 7 28.44 -0.67 -12.62
CA THR A 7 27.92 -0.10 -13.86
C THR A 7 26.82 -1.02 -14.36
N LEU A 8 25.60 -0.51 -14.51
CA LEU A 8 24.46 -1.26 -15.02
C LEU A 8 24.54 -1.38 -16.55
N GLN A 9 23.69 -2.23 -17.15
CA GLN A 9 23.69 -2.48 -18.61
C GLN A 9 23.39 -1.23 -19.46
N ASP A 10 22.79 -0.21 -18.86
CA ASP A 10 22.52 1.12 -19.45
C ASP A 10 23.69 2.11 -19.28
N GLY A 11 24.79 1.69 -18.65
CA GLY A 11 25.96 2.53 -18.37
C GLY A 11 25.82 3.38 -17.10
N GLU A 12 24.69 3.34 -16.40
CA GLU A 12 24.54 4.08 -15.14
C GLU A 12 25.40 3.47 -14.04
N ARG A 13 26.23 4.31 -13.41
CA ARG A 13 26.99 3.96 -12.22
C ARG A 13 26.13 4.20 -10.99
N ARG A 14 25.82 3.13 -10.26
CA ARG A 14 25.10 3.22 -8.98
C ARG A 14 25.95 2.66 -7.86
N ASP A 15 25.89 3.32 -6.70
CA ASP A 15 26.61 2.88 -5.51
C ASP A 15 26.12 1.49 -5.08
N VAL A 16 27.05 0.52 -5.04
CA VAL A 16 26.75 -0.85 -4.61
C VAL A 16 26.17 -0.83 -3.20
N TRP A 17 26.57 0.13 -2.37
CA TRP A 17 26.02 0.32 -1.03
C TRP A 17 24.51 0.62 -1.06
N ARG A 18 24.04 1.52 -1.94
CA ARG A 18 22.61 1.87 -2.04
C ARG A 18 21.78 0.69 -2.54
N ILE A 19 22.28 -0.03 -3.54
CA ILE A 19 21.62 -1.25 -4.07
C ILE A 19 21.62 -2.37 -3.04
N ASN A 20 22.73 -2.58 -2.33
CA ASN A 20 22.80 -3.59 -1.27
C ASN A 20 21.99 -3.20 -0.04
N HIS A 21 21.83 -1.91 0.26
CA HIS A 21 20.95 -1.45 1.33
C HIS A 21 19.48 -1.71 0.97
N LEU A 22 19.08 -1.44 -0.28
CA LEU A 22 17.75 -1.79 -0.79
C LEU A 22 17.54 -3.31 -0.80
N ARG A 23 18.55 -4.08 -1.23
CA ARG A 23 18.50 -5.55 -1.18
C ARG A 23 18.43 -6.08 0.25
N ARG A 24 19.18 -5.52 1.21
CA ARG A 24 19.14 -5.92 2.63
C ARG A 24 17.80 -5.55 3.29
N ALA A 25 17.26 -4.37 2.99
CA ALA A 25 15.91 -3.99 3.38
C ALA A 25 14.87 -4.96 2.79
N SER A 26 15.05 -5.40 1.55
CA SER A 26 14.21 -6.43 0.93
C SER A 26 14.48 -7.86 1.46
N GLN A 27 15.66 -8.15 1.99
CA GLN A 27 16.02 -9.45 2.57
C GLN A 27 15.40 -9.66 3.96
N HIS A 28 15.13 -8.59 4.72
CA HIS A 28 14.29 -8.70 5.92
C HIS A 28 12.85 -9.14 5.61
N TYR A 29 12.42 -9.02 4.35
CA TYR A 29 11.12 -9.44 3.85
C TYR A 29 11.29 -10.24 2.53
N GLY A 30 12.11 -11.30 2.55
CA GLY A 30 12.56 -12.00 1.33
C GLY A 30 11.44 -12.28 0.32
N ARG A 31 11.71 -12.11 -1.00
CA ARG A 31 10.77 -12.22 -2.14
C ARG A 31 9.43 -12.91 -1.79
N THR A 32 8.43 -12.09 -1.47
CA THR A 32 7.12 -12.57 -1.04
C THR A 32 6.13 -12.49 -2.18
N TRP A 33 5.47 -13.61 -2.49
CA TRP A 33 4.41 -13.63 -3.48
C TRP A 33 3.12 -13.08 -2.89
N LEU A 34 2.52 -12.12 -3.59
CA LEU A 34 1.22 -11.54 -3.29
C LEU A 34 0.30 -11.82 -4.47
N ILE A 35 -0.88 -12.34 -4.20
CA ILE A 35 -1.93 -12.48 -5.22
C ILE A 35 -2.79 -11.23 -5.13
N VAL A 36 -2.84 -10.43 -6.18
CA VAL A 36 -3.79 -9.33 -6.33
C VAL A 36 -5.02 -9.88 -7.02
N PHE A 37 -6.22 -9.57 -6.53
CA PHE A 37 -7.45 -10.03 -7.16
C PHE A 37 -7.78 -9.14 -8.36
N ASP A 38 -8.17 -9.75 -9.48
CA ASP A 38 -8.34 -9.05 -10.76
C ASP A 38 -9.41 -7.95 -10.69
N ASP A 39 -10.52 -8.23 -10.02
CA ASP A 39 -11.62 -7.27 -9.81
C ASP A 39 -11.17 -6.05 -9.00
N ALA A 40 -10.34 -6.28 -7.97
CA ALA A 40 -9.76 -5.23 -7.17
C ALA A 40 -8.72 -4.42 -7.95
N ALA A 41 -7.86 -5.09 -8.73
CA ALA A 41 -6.88 -4.44 -9.60
C ALA A 41 -7.57 -3.55 -10.65
N GLU A 42 -8.64 -4.05 -11.28
CA GLU A 42 -9.46 -3.29 -12.23
C GLU A 42 -10.07 -2.06 -11.56
N ALA A 43 -10.68 -2.20 -10.38
CA ALA A 43 -11.27 -1.08 -9.65
C ALA A 43 -10.22 -0.03 -9.23
N VAL A 44 -9.04 -0.47 -8.80
CA VAL A 44 -7.92 0.43 -8.48
C VAL A 44 -7.41 1.15 -9.72
N SER A 45 -7.32 0.49 -10.87
CA SER A 45 -6.85 1.11 -12.13
C SER A 45 -7.76 2.25 -12.61
N ARG A 46 -9.06 2.19 -12.29
CA ARG A 46 -10.05 3.23 -12.62
C ARG A 46 -10.08 4.37 -11.61
N CYS A 47 -9.43 4.23 -10.47
CA CYS A 47 -9.38 5.27 -9.46
C CYS A 47 -8.43 6.39 -9.90
N ARG A 48 -8.96 7.61 -10.08
CA ARG A 48 -8.12 8.80 -10.25
C ARG A 48 -7.31 9.03 -8.99
N MET A 49 -5.99 9.02 -9.08
CA MET A 49 -5.06 9.25 -7.98
C MET A 49 -4.06 10.33 -8.35
N SER A 50 -3.61 11.09 -7.37
CA SER A 50 -2.43 11.95 -7.56
C SER A 50 -1.18 11.09 -7.82
N ALA A 51 -0.17 11.63 -8.50
CA ALA A 51 1.08 10.92 -8.72
C ALA A 51 1.75 10.47 -7.40
N PRO A 52 1.82 11.29 -6.33
CA PRO A 52 2.29 10.84 -5.02
C PRO A 52 1.49 9.65 -4.46
N THR A 53 0.15 9.70 -4.56
CA THR A 53 -0.73 8.62 -4.07
C THR A 53 -0.46 7.31 -4.83
N ALA A 54 -0.32 7.36 -6.15
CA ALA A 54 0.01 6.19 -6.96
C ALA A 54 1.38 5.59 -6.63
N ARG A 55 2.40 6.43 -6.37
CA ARG A 55 3.73 5.97 -5.96
C ARG A 55 3.72 5.32 -4.57
N VAL A 56 2.97 5.89 -3.62
CA VAL A 56 2.79 5.30 -2.29
C VAL A 56 2.01 3.99 -2.35
N LEU A 57 1.02 3.88 -3.24
CA LEU A 57 0.32 2.62 -3.49
C LEU A 57 1.28 1.53 -3.99
N GLN A 58 2.08 1.84 -5.01
CA GLN A 58 3.07 0.90 -5.54
C GLN A 58 4.05 0.45 -4.44
N TRP A 59 4.50 1.38 -3.60
CA TRP A 59 5.31 1.06 -2.43
C TRP A 59 4.57 0.12 -1.46
N ALA A 60 3.31 0.43 -1.12
CA ALA A 60 2.51 -0.34 -0.18
C ALA A 60 2.33 -1.80 -0.65
N ILE A 61 2.07 -2.03 -1.93
CA ILE A 61 1.94 -3.37 -2.51
C ILE A 61 3.23 -4.20 -2.31
N GLY A 62 4.40 -3.57 -2.39
CA GLY A 62 5.68 -4.25 -2.23
C GLY A 62 6.14 -4.43 -0.77
N HIS A 63 5.59 -3.67 0.19
CA HIS A 63 6.14 -3.57 1.55
C HIS A 63 5.15 -3.93 2.67
N LEU A 64 3.85 -3.82 2.42
CA LEU A 64 2.82 -4.15 3.39
C LEU A 64 2.33 -5.59 3.21
N ASP A 65 1.81 -6.17 4.29
CA ASP A 65 1.21 -7.52 4.27
C ASP A 65 -0.32 -7.38 4.33
N ALA A 66 -1.07 -8.36 3.84
CA ALA A 66 -2.53 -8.35 3.95
C ALA A 66 -3.02 -8.87 5.33
N ARG A 67 -2.19 -9.64 6.03
CA ARG A 67 -2.52 -10.24 7.34
C ARG A 67 -2.02 -9.38 8.48
N GLN A 68 -0.75 -9.00 8.43
CA GLN A 68 -0.06 -8.34 9.54
C GLN A 68 0.04 -6.84 9.33
N TYR A 69 -0.23 -6.08 10.39
CA TYR A 69 0.14 -4.67 10.47
C TYR A 69 1.67 -4.54 10.45
N ARG A 70 2.16 -3.58 9.67
CA ARG A 70 3.57 -3.24 9.59
C ARG A 70 3.76 -1.78 9.88
N PHE A 71 4.81 -1.47 10.62
CA PHE A 71 5.18 -0.09 10.91
C PHE A 71 5.49 0.69 9.62
N VAL A 72 4.91 1.89 9.49
CA VAL A 72 5.12 2.79 8.36
C VAL A 72 5.74 4.09 8.85
N SER A 73 7.04 4.26 8.58
CA SER A 73 7.72 5.53 8.79
C SER A 73 7.57 6.42 7.56
N ALA A 74 6.83 7.53 7.69
CA ALA A 74 6.71 8.51 6.60
C ALA A 74 8.07 9.07 6.15
N GLN A 75 9.05 9.13 7.05
CA GLN A 75 10.42 9.51 6.70
C GLN A 75 11.07 8.45 5.80
N ALA A 76 11.04 7.17 6.20
CA ALA A 76 11.66 6.11 5.41
C ALA A 76 10.99 5.95 4.03
N VAL A 77 9.67 6.13 3.96
CA VAL A 77 8.93 6.15 2.69
C VAL A 77 9.35 7.35 1.83
N GLY A 78 9.55 8.52 2.45
CA GLY A 78 9.98 9.75 1.77
C GLY A 78 11.36 9.65 1.17
N GLU A 79 12.31 9.06 1.91
CA GLU A 79 13.67 8.82 1.43
C GLU A 79 13.69 7.81 0.26
N LEU A 80 12.83 6.79 0.30
CA LEU A 80 12.75 5.78 -0.76
C LEU A 80 12.06 6.28 -2.01
N LEU A 81 10.99 7.06 -1.86
CA LEU A 81 10.19 7.56 -2.97
C LEU A 81 10.61 8.94 -3.46
N GLU A 82 11.48 9.65 -2.75
CA GLU A 82 11.83 11.04 -3.06
C GLU A 82 10.55 11.91 -3.12
N ILE A 83 9.69 11.74 -2.11
CA ILE A 83 8.42 12.46 -1.95
C ILE A 83 8.43 13.14 -0.58
N ASP A 84 7.86 14.33 -0.49
CA ASP A 84 7.74 15.04 0.77
C ASP A 84 6.84 14.30 1.79
N ARG A 85 7.16 14.46 3.07
CA ARG A 85 6.46 13.80 4.18
C ARG A 85 4.97 14.13 4.24
N THR A 86 4.58 15.33 3.84
CA THR A 86 3.19 15.79 3.86
C THR A 86 2.38 15.09 2.78
N ALA A 87 2.91 14.98 1.56
CA ALA A 87 2.29 14.24 0.46
C ALA A 87 2.17 12.74 0.78
N ILE A 88 3.16 12.14 1.45
CA ILE A 88 3.05 10.74 1.91
C ILE A 88 1.93 10.59 2.93
N SER A 89 1.84 11.50 3.89
CA SER A 89 0.78 11.45 4.91
C SER A 89 -0.60 11.59 4.27
N ARG A 90 -0.76 12.50 3.31
CA ARG A 90 -2.00 12.67 2.52
C ARG A 90 -2.31 11.44 1.69
N ALA A 91 -1.32 10.87 1.01
CA ALA A 91 -1.47 9.66 0.21
C ALA A 91 -1.91 8.46 1.07
N LEU A 92 -1.31 8.25 2.24
CA LEU A 92 -1.71 7.18 3.16
C LEU A 92 -3.15 7.35 3.67
N VAL A 93 -3.56 8.57 4.00
CA VAL A 93 -4.96 8.87 4.37
C VAL A 93 -5.90 8.62 3.19
N GLU A 94 -5.50 9.00 1.98
CA GLU A 94 -6.31 8.76 0.78
C GLU A 94 -6.47 7.26 0.49
N LEU A 95 -5.39 6.47 0.57
CA LEU A 95 -5.43 5.02 0.37
C LEU A 95 -6.26 4.31 1.45
N GLU A 96 -6.20 4.79 2.69
CA GLU A 96 -7.05 4.31 3.79
C GLU A 96 -8.52 4.62 3.53
N ARG A 97 -8.85 5.86 3.12
CA ARG A 97 -10.22 6.26 2.77
C ARG A 97 -10.79 5.43 1.63
N ARG A 98 -9.95 5.03 0.68
CA ARG A 98 -10.29 4.16 -0.45
C ARG A 98 -10.39 2.68 -0.08
N GLY A 99 -10.09 2.31 1.17
CA GLY A 99 -10.11 0.91 1.63
C GLY A 99 -9.01 0.03 1.02
N ILE A 100 -7.98 0.63 0.42
CA ILE A 100 -6.85 -0.08 -0.19
C ILE A 100 -5.87 -0.54 0.89
N ILE A 101 -5.63 0.32 1.88
CA ILE A 101 -4.88 -0.02 3.09
C ILE A 101 -5.78 0.15 4.30
N GLN A 102 -5.35 -0.45 5.41
CA GLN A 102 -5.92 -0.22 6.72
C GLN A 102 -4.81 0.24 7.66
N ARG A 103 -5.12 1.17 8.56
CA ARG A 103 -4.14 1.75 9.46
C ARG A 103 -4.55 1.58 10.92
N ASN A 104 -3.55 1.35 11.76
CA ASN A 104 -3.67 1.43 13.21
C ASN A 104 -2.49 2.26 13.74
N ALA A 105 -2.76 3.47 14.19
CA ALA A 105 -1.74 4.44 14.58
C ALA A 105 -0.65 4.63 13.52
N ARG A 106 0.55 4.10 13.76
CA ARG A 106 1.73 4.19 12.87
C ARG A 106 1.94 2.94 12.01
N GLU A 107 1.03 1.98 12.10
CA GLU A 107 1.11 0.74 11.34
C GLU A 107 0.06 0.73 10.24
N ALA A 108 0.36 0.02 9.15
CA ALA A 108 -0.55 -0.19 8.05
C ALA A 108 -0.46 -1.61 7.52
N ARG A 109 -1.50 -2.05 6.83
CA ARG A 109 -1.55 -3.31 6.09
C ARG A 109 -2.38 -3.14 4.82
N LEU A 110 -2.19 -4.04 3.86
CA LEU A 110 -3.05 -4.09 2.67
C LEU A 110 -4.42 -4.62 3.05
N SER A 111 -5.45 -4.13 2.37
CA SER A 111 -6.79 -4.70 2.48
C SER A 111 -6.82 -6.11 1.90
N ILE A 112 -7.45 -7.04 2.63
CA ILE A 112 -7.66 -8.40 2.17
C ILE A 112 -8.67 -8.51 1.02
N TRP A 113 -9.38 -7.42 0.70
CA TRP A 113 -10.18 -7.32 -0.52
C TRP A 113 -9.32 -7.06 -1.76
N LEU A 114 -8.17 -6.40 -1.61
CA LEU A 114 -7.28 -6.09 -2.74
C LEU A 114 -6.42 -7.29 -3.10
N CYS A 115 -5.88 -7.95 -2.08
CA CYS A 115 -4.85 -8.95 -2.28
C CYS A 115 -4.77 -9.93 -1.11
N TRP A 116 -4.11 -11.06 -1.35
CA TRP A 116 -3.85 -12.05 -0.33
C TRP A 116 -2.44 -12.64 -0.42
N ARG A 117 -1.92 -12.97 0.76
CA ARG A 117 -0.69 -13.73 0.93
C ARG A 117 -0.93 -14.90 1.88
N GLY A 118 -0.82 -16.11 1.35
CA GLY A 118 -0.99 -17.35 2.11
C GLY A 118 -1.90 -18.34 1.37
N THR A 119 -2.45 -19.31 2.11
CA THR A 119 -3.32 -20.34 1.54
C THR A 119 -4.75 -19.83 1.36
N ALA A 120 -5.51 -20.44 0.44
CA ALA A 120 -6.92 -20.15 0.24
C ALA A 120 -7.79 -20.45 1.48
N ARG A 121 -7.39 -21.44 2.30
CA ARG A 121 -8.05 -21.73 3.58
C ARG A 121 -7.89 -20.55 4.54
N ALA A 122 -6.65 -20.09 4.75
CA ALA A 122 -6.38 -18.94 5.61
C ALA A 122 -7.08 -17.67 5.11
N TYR A 123 -7.19 -17.48 3.79
CA TYR A 123 -7.97 -16.38 3.21
C TYR A 123 -9.44 -16.44 3.63
N ARG A 124 -10.08 -17.61 3.49
CA ARG A 124 -11.50 -17.79 3.87
C ARG A 124 -11.72 -17.54 5.36
N ASP A 125 -10.80 -17.98 6.21
CA ASP A 125 -10.87 -17.78 7.65
C ASP A 125 -10.70 -16.29 8.01
N GLU A 126 -9.72 -15.61 7.40
CA GLU A 126 -9.50 -14.18 7.58
C GLU A 126 -10.68 -13.35 7.08
N ARG A 127 -11.26 -13.73 5.92
CA ARG A 127 -12.45 -13.09 5.36
C ARG A 127 -13.67 -13.22 6.26
N LYS A 128 -13.84 -14.34 6.97
CA LYS A 128 -14.92 -14.49 7.96
C LYS A 128 -14.71 -13.58 9.17
N LEU A 129 -13.48 -13.54 9.69
CA LEU A 129 -13.10 -12.67 10.80
C LEU A 129 -13.29 -11.18 10.48
N ARG A 130 -13.04 -10.80 9.22
CA ARG A 130 -12.99 -9.41 8.77
C ARG A 130 -14.08 -9.02 7.77
N GLY A 131 -15.13 -9.83 7.67
CA GLY A 131 -16.27 -9.60 6.78
C GLY A 131 -16.82 -8.16 6.83
N PRO A 132 -16.99 -7.55 8.02
CA PRO A 132 -17.43 -6.15 8.13
C PRO A 132 -16.49 -5.14 7.48
N GLU A 133 -15.18 -5.39 7.52
CA GLU A 133 -14.16 -4.50 6.95
C GLU A 133 -14.17 -4.55 5.41
N ILE A 134 -14.38 -5.74 4.84
CA ILE A 134 -14.45 -5.95 3.38
C ILE A 134 -15.70 -5.32 2.79
N ALA A 135 -16.85 -5.46 3.46
CA ALA A 135 -18.12 -4.87 3.01
C ALA A 135 -17.98 -3.34 2.85
N LYS A 136 -17.34 -2.68 3.81
CA LYS A 136 -17.09 -1.23 3.78
C LYS A 136 -16.26 -0.77 2.58
N ALA A 137 -15.24 -1.54 2.19
CA ALA A 137 -14.43 -1.23 1.01
C ALA A 137 -15.25 -1.41 -0.29
N ALA A 138 -16.03 -2.49 -0.38
CA ALA A 138 -16.90 -2.76 -1.52
C ALA A 138 -17.97 -1.66 -1.70
N ASP A 139 -18.57 -1.17 -0.62
CA ASP A 139 -19.57 -0.10 -0.63
C ASP A 139 -18.98 1.22 -1.14
N TRP A 140 -17.76 1.57 -0.71
CA TRP A 140 -17.05 2.75 -1.23
C TRP A 140 -16.85 2.65 -2.75
N HIS A 141 -16.40 1.49 -3.24
CA HIS A 141 -16.22 1.28 -4.69
C HIS A 141 -17.55 1.27 -5.46
N ALA A 142 -18.63 0.78 -4.87
CA ALA A 142 -19.97 0.85 -5.47
C ALA A 142 -20.46 2.30 -5.58
N ALA A 143 -20.24 3.12 -4.55
CA ALA A 143 -20.60 4.54 -4.55
C ALA A 143 -19.78 5.33 -5.60
N ASN A 144 -18.49 5.05 -5.73
CA ASN A 144 -17.60 5.78 -6.65
C ASN A 144 -17.61 5.24 -8.09
N ARG A 145 -18.37 4.17 -8.39
CA ARG A 145 -18.57 3.66 -9.77
C ARG A 145 -19.59 4.48 -10.57
N ARG A 146 -20.49 5.22 -9.90
CA ARG A 146 -21.59 5.94 -10.54
C ARG A 146 -21.24 7.37 -10.94
N ASP A 147 -20.33 8.01 -10.22
CA ASP A 147 -20.05 9.43 -10.41
C ASP A 147 -18.69 9.63 -11.09
N GLY A 148 -18.73 10.08 -12.34
CA GLY A 148 -17.56 10.54 -13.09
C GLY A 148 -16.97 11.84 -12.56
N VAL A 149 -16.58 11.87 -11.28
CA VAL A 149 -16.12 13.01 -10.44
C VAL A 149 -17.22 13.61 -9.56
N SER A 150 -17.11 13.34 -8.26
CA SER A 150 -17.34 14.37 -7.24
C SER A 150 -16.31 14.18 -6.13
N THR A 151 -15.43 15.16 -5.95
CA THR A 151 -14.48 15.24 -4.83
C THR A 151 -15.13 15.71 -3.53
N ASP A 152 -16.43 16.03 -3.55
CA ASP A 152 -17.14 16.65 -2.42
C ASP A 152 -18.25 15.77 -1.87
N VAL A 153 -17.94 14.53 -1.46
CA VAL A 153 -18.66 13.92 -0.33
C VAL A 153 -17.68 13.01 0.39
N LEU A 154 -17.44 13.29 1.68
CA LEU A 154 -17.63 12.35 2.79
C LEU A 154 -17.10 12.98 4.07
N LYS A 155 -18.01 13.27 5.01
CA LYS A 155 -17.72 13.68 6.38
C LYS A 155 -16.73 12.71 7.04
N PRO A 156 -15.76 13.18 7.83
CA PRO A 156 -14.90 12.30 8.62
C PRO A 156 -15.75 11.64 9.72
N TRP A 157 -15.83 10.30 9.72
CA TRP A 157 -16.50 9.55 10.77
C TRP A 157 -15.47 9.10 11.81
N HIS A 158 -15.69 9.52 13.05
CA HIS A 158 -14.84 9.23 14.21
C HIS A 158 -14.88 7.74 14.57
N TRP A 159 -13.71 7.14 14.79
CA TRP A 159 -13.62 5.83 15.44
C TRP A 159 -14.01 5.99 16.90
N GLY A 160 -15.16 5.43 17.29
CA GLY A 160 -15.53 5.28 18.68
C GLY A 160 -14.51 4.41 19.40
N ALA A 161 -13.76 5.00 20.31
CA ALA A 161 -13.02 4.28 21.32
C ALA A 161 -14.03 3.58 22.26
N LYS A 162 -13.86 2.27 22.43
CA LYS A 162 -14.30 1.56 23.63
C LYS A 162 -13.06 0.99 24.29
#